data_AF-A0A9P9TRW8-F1
#
_entry.id   AF-A0A9P9TRW8-F1
#
_cell.length_a   1.000
_cell.length_b   1.000
_cell.length_c   1.000
_cell.angle_alpha   90.00
_cell.angle_beta   90.00
_cell.angle_gamma   90.00
#
_symmetry.space_group_name_H-M   'P 1'
#
loop_
_entity.id
_entity.type
_entity.pdbx_description
1 polymer ?
#
loop_
_entity_poly.entity_id
_entity_poly.type
_entity_poly.pdbx_seq_one_letter_code
_entity_poly.pdbx_strand_id
1 'polypeptide(L)'
;MKLLIISILASLTPAPAAALPAVHSVPTALVPNDSKIVGNFSHSCDQITLMNNYFLAASCNGIQNPDAPSPSSGPDKNGGHVPVRAPEFNQLDLNLCIGFNQGNGGPEVWGKLIWQPIGKFANYCSDCFLIGPGLKELKCNCAPMVGPGATETVIDLDEGVENRNGTLICRGGMGSGIGPGPLPHSR
;
A
#
# COMPACT_ATOMS: atom_id res chain seq x y z
N MET A 1 20.43 -2.15 73.55
CA MET A 1 19.24 -1.34 73.21
C MET A 1 18.71 -1.82 71.86
N LYS A 2 17.48 -2.34 71.84
CA LYS A 2 16.82 -2.95 70.68
C LYS A 2 16.12 -1.88 69.84
N LEU A 3 16.33 -1.90 68.53
CA LEU A 3 15.63 -1.05 67.56
C LEU A 3 14.31 -1.74 67.18
N LEU A 4 13.18 -1.09 67.44
CA LEU A 4 11.84 -1.58 67.12
C LEU A 4 11.45 -1.05 65.72
N ILE A 5 11.23 -1.95 64.76
CA ILE A 5 10.70 -1.62 63.43
C ILE A 5 9.17 -1.64 63.51
N ILE A 6 8.53 -0.49 63.24
CA ILE A 6 7.07 -0.36 63.18
C ILE A 6 6.63 -0.64 61.75
N SER A 7 6.03 -1.81 61.51
CA SER A 7 5.35 -2.16 60.27
C SER A 7 3.95 -1.55 60.26
N ILE A 8 3.64 -0.69 59.28
CA ILE A 8 2.28 -0.18 59.03
C ILE A 8 1.63 -1.11 57.99
N LEU A 9 0.72 -1.96 58.46
CA LEU A 9 -0.23 -2.68 57.60
C LEU A 9 -1.43 -1.75 57.34
N ALA A 10 -1.59 -1.32 56.09
CA ALA A 10 -2.82 -0.66 55.64
C ALA A 10 -3.88 -1.74 55.32
N SER A 11 -4.92 -1.81 56.15
CA SER A 11 -6.10 -2.65 55.92
C SER A 11 -7.06 -1.96 54.96
N LEU A 12 -7.18 -2.49 53.74
CA LEU A 12 -8.23 -2.12 52.78
C LEU A 12 -9.41 -3.08 52.92
N THR A 13 -10.54 -2.54 53.34
CA THR A 13 -11.85 -3.22 53.42
C THR A 13 -12.48 -3.36 52.02
N PRO A 14 -13.11 -4.49 51.68
CA PRO A 14 -13.86 -4.63 50.43
C PRO A 14 -15.23 -3.95 50.51
N ALA A 15 -15.57 -3.19 49.47
CA ALA A 15 -16.89 -2.58 49.27
C ALA A 15 -17.93 -3.61 48.77
N PRO A 16 -19.23 -3.42 49.05
CA PRO A 16 -20.28 -4.38 48.68
C PRO A 16 -20.60 -4.35 47.17
N ALA A 17 -20.89 -5.54 46.64
CA ALA A 17 -21.25 -5.81 45.27
C ALA A 17 -22.59 -5.14 44.87
N ALA A 18 -22.55 -4.29 43.86
CA ALA A 18 -23.74 -3.82 43.14
C ALA A 18 -23.96 -4.73 41.91
N ALA A 19 -25.13 -5.35 41.84
CA ALA A 19 -25.57 -6.19 40.73
C ALA A 19 -25.79 -5.34 39.47
N LEU A 20 -25.17 -5.74 38.35
CA LEU A 20 -25.42 -5.19 37.02
C LEU A 20 -26.50 -6.02 36.30
N PRO A 21 -27.37 -5.41 35.49
CA PRO A 21 -28.40 -6.11 34.74
C PRO A 21 -27.77 -6.90 33.57
N ALA A 22 -28.34 -8.08 33.31
CA ALA A 22 -27.99 -8.94 32.19
C ALA A 22 -28.24 -8.23 30.85
N VAL A 23 -27.17 -7.79 30.20
CA VAL A 23 -27.21 -7.34 28.80
C VAL A 23 -27.24 -8.59 27.94
N HIS A 24 -28.29 -8.72 27.13
CA HIS A 24 -28.44 -9.74 26.10
C HIS A 24 -27.20 -9.73 25.18
N SER A 25 -26.39 -10.79 25.27
CA SER A 25 -25.32 -11.05 24.33
C SER A 25 -25.92 -11.44 22.98
N VAL A 26 -26.07 -10.48 22.08
CA VAL A 26 -26.23 -10.77 20.66
C VAL A 26 -24.88 -11.27 20.14
N PRO A 27 -24.75 -12.50 19.61
CA PRO A 27 -23.53 -12.94 18.98
C PRO A 27 -23.52 -12.31 17.58
N THR A 28 -23.14 -11.03 17.48
CA THR A 28 -22.72 -10.50 16.19
C THR A 28 -21.29 -10.94 16.00
N ALA A 29 -21.13 -12.13 15.42
CA ALA A 29 -19.90 -12.53 14.77
C ALA A 29 -19.63 -11.52 13.64
N LEU A 30 -18.96 -10.41 13.98
CA LEU A 30 -18.18 -9.64 13.01
C LEU A 30 -17.03 -10.54 12.61
N VAL A 31 -17.28 -11.41 11.63
CA VAL A 31 -16.24 -11.94 10.78
C VAL A 31 -15.59 -10.70 10.16
N PRO A 32 -14.33 -10.35 10.48
CA PRO A 32 -13.61 -9.47 9.60
C PRO A 32 -13.48 -10.29 8.33
N ASN A 33 -14.26 -9.97 7.31
CA ASN A 33 -13.83 -10.26 5.96
C ASN A 33 -12.52 -9.50 5.80
N ASP A 34 -11.40 -10.15 6.14
CA ASP A 34 -10.07 -9.89 5.59
C ASP A 34 -10.12 -10.21 4.09
N SER A 35 -11.06 -9.60 3.38
CA SER A 35 -10.86 -9.22 2.00
C SER A 35 -9.71 -8.22 2.07
N LYS A 36 -8.48 -8.71 2.17
CA LYS A 36 -7.27 -7.92 1.95
C LYS A 36 -7.53 -7.28 0.59
N ILE A 37 -7.95 -6.02 0.57
CA ILE A 37 -8.22 -5.31 -0.67
C ILE A 37 -6.84 -5.15 -1.30
N VAL A 38 -6.48 -6.04 -2.21
CA VAL A 38 -5.17 -6.03 -2.86
C VAL A 38 -5.28 -5.12 -4.08
N GLY A 39 -4.34 -4.19 -4.26
CA GLY A 39 -4.30 -3.29 -5.40
C GLY A 39 -4.05 -4.04 -6.72
N ASN A 40 -3.22 -5.09 -6.70
CA ASN A 40 -3.04 -6.06 -7.79
C ASN A 40 -2.71 -5.44 -9.16
N PHE A 41 -2.01 -4.30 -9.22
CA PHE A 41 -1.70 -3.65 -10.49
C PHE A 41 -0.95 -4.60 -11.45
N SER A 42 -0.07 -5.46 -10.92
CA SER A 42 0.76 -6.37 -11.71
C SER A 42 -0.04 -7.38 -12.55
N HIS A 43 -1.31 -7.62 -12.22
CA HIS A 43 -2.20 -8.49 -12.97
C HIS A 43 -2.78 -7.85 -14.25
N SER A 44 -2.69 -6.53 -14.37
CA SER A 44 -3.36 -5.76 -15.43
C SER A 44 -2.43 -4.75 -16.12
N CYS A 45 -1.14 -4.79 -15.77
CA CYS A 45 -0.11 -3.94 -16.32
C CYS A 45 1.09 -4.77 -16.77
N ASP A 46 1.69 -4.34 -17.88
CA ASP A 46 2.88 -4.93 -18.48
C ASP A 46 4.00 -3.89 -18.57
N GLN A 47 5.19 -4.30 -19.01
CA GLN A 47 6.37 -3.42 -19.16
C GLN A 47 6.71 -2.64 -17.89
N ILE A 48 6.54 -3.30 -16.74
CA ILE A 48 6.76 -2.71 -15.41
C ILE A 48 8.26 -2.39 -15.25
N THR A 49 8.56 -1.16 -14.86
CA THR A 49 9.93 -0.70 -14.62
C THR A 49 9.97 0.35 -13.51
N LEU A 50 11.14 0.52 -12.90
CA LEU A 50 11.41 1.55 -11.90
C LEU A 50 12.36 2.58 -12.48
N MET A 51 11.87 3.82 -12.60
CA MET A 51 12.63 4.95 -13.09
C MET A 51 13.13 5.79 -11.92
N ASN A 52 14.39 6.22 -11.99
CA ASN A 52 15.03 7.08 -10.98
C ASN A 52 14.91 6.56 -9.53
N ASN A 53 14.81 5.23 -9.34
CA ASN A 53 14.68 4.54 -8.04
C ASN A 53 13.35 4.73 -7.28
N TYR A 54 12.38 5.50 -7.77
CA TYR A 54 11.11 5.72 -7.05
C TYR A 54 9.88 6.00 -7.92
N PHE A 55 10.03 6.21 -9.24
CA PHE A 55 8.88 6.27 -10.14
C PHE A 55 8.59 4.89 -10.71
N LEU A 56 7.46 4.31 -10.31
CA LEU A 56 6.94 3.09 -10.93
C LEU A 56 6.31 3.45 -12.26
N ALA A 57 6.79 2.87 -13.35
CA ALA A 57 6.20 3.03 -14.66
C ALA A 57 5.72 1.69 -15.20
N ALA A 58 4.54 1.68 -15.82
CA ALA A 58 4.00 0.49 -16.45
C ALA A 58 3.02 0.87 -17.56
N SER A 59 2.77 -0.09 -18.44
CA SER A 59 1.77 -0.02 -19.48
C SER A 59 0.52 -0.77 -19.02
N CYS A 60 -0.55 -0.07 -18.68
CA CYS A 60 -1.71 -0.68 -18.02
C CYS A 60 -2.93 -0.74 -18.94
N ASN A 61 -3.69 -1.83 -18.84
CA ASN A 61 -4.93 -1.98 -19.58
C ASN A 61 -6.03 -1.09 -18.98
N GLY A 62 -6.68 -0.29 -19.83
CA GLY A 62 -7.92 0.41 -19.49
C GLY A 62 -9.09 -0.55 -19.35
N ILE A 63 -10.07 -0.22 -18.51
CA ILE A 63 -11.34 -0.95 -18.47
C ILE A 63 -12.07 -0.59 -19.76
N GLN A 64 -12.38 -1.60 -20.60
CA GLN A 64 -13.36 -1.42 -21.67
C GLN A 64 -14.68 -1.05 -21.00
N ASN A 65 -15.13 0.19 -21.17
CA ASN A 65 -16.44 0.59 -20.68
C ASN A 65 -17.49 -0.06 -21.59
N PRO A 66 -18.21 -1.12 -21.16
CA PRO A 66 -19.16 -1.81 -22.03
C PRO A 66 -20.35 -0.93 -22.42
N ASP A 67 -20.56 0.18 -21.69
CA ASP A 67 -21.66 1.13 -21.87
C ASP A 67 -21.26 2.43 -22.57
N ALA A 68 -20.01 2.55 -23.05
CA ALA A 68 -19.67 3.67 -23.91
C ALA A 68 -20.48 3.56 -25.22
N PRO A 69 -21.29 4.56 -25.59
CA PRO A 69 -22.05 4.51 -26.83
C PRO A 69 -21.06 4.37 -27.98
N SER A 70 -21.09 3.20 -28.61
CA SER A 70 -20.43 2.95 -29.88
C SER A 70 -20.78 4.11 -30.82
N PRO A 71 -19.82 4.78 -31.48
CA PRO A 71 -20.16 5.72 -32.53
C PRO A 71 -21.00 4.93 -33.54
N SER A 72 -22.26 5.32 -33.69
CA SER A 72 -23.24 4.67 -34.54
C SER A 72 -22.80 4.73 -35.99
N SER A 73 -21.97 3.78 -36.41
CA SER A 73 -21.75 3.46 -37.81
C SER A 73 -22.98 2.73 -38.32
N GLY A 74 -23.52 3.22 -39.44
CA GLY A 74 -24.60 2.62 -40.18
C GLY A 74 -24.33 1.16 -40.61
N PRO A 75 -25.24 0.58 -41.40
CA PRO A 75 -25.31 -0.85 -41.61
C PRO A 75 -24.24 -1.34 -42.59
N ASP A 76 -22.98 -1.43 -42.14
CA ASP A 76 -21.94 -2.15 -42.86
C ASP A 76 -21.66 -3.49 -42.19
N LYS A 77 -22.03 -4.54 -42.91
CA LYS A 77 -21.78 -5.94 -42.59
C LYS A 77 -20.29 -6.21 -42.68
N ASN A 78 -19.54 -6.03 -41.59
CA ASN A 78 -18.24 -6.68 -41.38
C ASN A 78 -17.94 -6.66 -39.88
N GLY A 79 -17.52 -7.80 -39.33
CA GLY A 79 -17.33 -8.04 -37.90
C GLY A 79 -16.50 -6.95 -37.22
N GLY A 80 -17.18 -6.06 -36.49
CA GLY A 80 -16.60 -4.91 -35.81
C GLY A 80 -15.80 -5.34 -34.60
N HIS A 81 -14.48 -5.37 -34.75
CA HIS A 81 -13.53 -5.40 -33.65
C HIS A 81 -13.66 -4.05 -32.91
N VAL A 82 -14.19 -4.05 -31.69
CA VAL A 82 -14.16 -2.87 -30.83
C VAL A 82 -12.70 -2.48 -30.64
N PRO A 83 -12.27 -1.24 -30.93
CA PRO A 83 -10.88 -0.85 -30.75
C PRO A 83 -10.56 -0.89 -29.26
N VAL A 84 -9.87 -1.95 -28.85
CA VAL A 84 -9.20 -2.01 -27.54
C VAL A 84 -8.29 -0.80 -27.47
N ARG A 85 -8.57 0.12 -26.54
CA ARG A 85 -7.73 1.29 -26.33
C ARG A 85 -6.34 0.77 -26.01
N ALA A 86 -5.34 1.15 -26.81
CA ALA A 86 -3.98 0.69 -26.62
C ALA A 86 -3.55 0.98 -25.17
N PRO A 87 -2.81 0.06 -24.53
CA PRO A 87 -2.29 0.28 -23.19
C PRO A 87 -1.57 1.63 -23.11
N GLU A 88 -1.94 2.47 -22.13
CA GLU A 88 -1.30 3.77 -21.93
C GLU A 88 -0.13 3.59 -20.95
N PHE A 89 1.04 4.13 -21.32
CA PHE A 89 2.22 4.14 -20.46
C PHE A 89 2.04 5.20 -19.37
N ASN A 90 1.96 4.77 -18.12
CA ASN A 90 1.67 5.62 -16.98
C ASN A 90 2.74 5.49 -15.89
N GLN A 91 2.94 6.57 -15.13
CA GLN A 91 3.96 6.68 -14.10
C GLN A 91 3.34 7.06 -12.76
N LEU A 92 3.82 6.46 -11.68
CA LEU A 92 3.41 6.71 -10.30
C LEU A 92 4.64 7.01 -9.44
N ASP A 93 4.63 8.16 -8.76
CA ASP A 93 5.64 8.44 -7.74
C ASP A 93 5.34 7.64 -6.48
N LEU A 94 6.16 6.63 -6.20
CA LEU A 94 6.00 5.78 -5.03
C LEU A 94 6.26 6.54 -3.72
N ASN A 95 6.91 7.70 -3.75
CA ASN A 95 7.03 8.54 -2.55
C ASN A 95 5.67 9.03 -2.06
N LEU A 96 4.63 9.03 -2.89
CA LEU A 96 3.31 9.48 -2.45
C LEU A 96 2.67 8.50 -1.47
N CYS A 97 2.99 7.21 -1.57
CA CYS A 97 2.35 6.17 -0.76
C CYS A 97 3.27 5.17 -0.04
N ILE A 98 4.57 5.23 -0.28
CA ILE A 98 5.56 4.41 0.44
C ILE A 98 6.34 5.29 1.41
N GLY A 99 6.20 4.96 2.67
CA GLY A 99 6.93 5.55 3.77
C GLY A 99 8.00 4.61 4.31
N PHE A 100 8.53 5.00 5.45
CA PHE A 100 9.68 4.36 6.06
C PHE A 100 9.53 4.39 7.58
N ASN A 101 9.68 3.24 8.22
CA ASN A 101 9.60 3.15 9.68
C ASN A 101 10.91 3.55 10.34
N GLN A 102 10.91 4.73 10.98
CA GLN A 102 12.07 5.26 11.69
C GLN A 102 12.30 4.64 13.08
N GLY A 103 11.42 3.78 13.56
CA GLY A 103 11.48 3.28 14.93
C GLY A 103 10.94 4.31 15.91
N ASN A 104 9.68 4.15 16.27
CA ASN A 104 8.95 5.00 17.21
C ASN A 104 8.85 4.35 18.60
N GLY A 105 9.85 3.53 18.98
CA GLY A 105 9.95 2.90 20.30
C GLY A 105 9.04 1.69 20.53
N GLY A 106 8.34 1.22 19.49
CA GLY A 106 7.56 -0.03 19.51
C GLY A 106 8.38 -1.26 19.10
N PRO A 107 7.78 -2.46 19.11
CA PRO A 107 8.41 -3.71 18.67
C PRO A 107 8.64 -3.79 17.14
N GLU A 108 8.41 -2.70 16.41
CA GLU A 108 8.48 -2.68 14.96
C GLU A 108 9.94 -2.67 14.46
N VAL A 109 10.15 -3.30 13.31
CA VAL A 109 11.47 -3.39 12.69
C VAL A 109 11.83 -2.03 12.10
N TRP A 110 12.87 -1.42 12.66
CA TRP A 110 13.48 -0.20 12.16
C TRP A 110 13.96 -0.44 10.73
N GLY A 111 13.92 0.58 9.87
CA GLY A 111 14.47 0.41 8.54
C GLY A 111 13.48 -0.16 7.52
N LYS A 112 12.24 -0.47 7.91
CA LYS A 112 11.28 -1.16 7.04
C LYS A 112 10.46 -0.19 6.17
N LEU A 113 10.31 -0.52 4.88
CA LEU A 113 9.31 0.11 4.01
C LEU A 113 7.90 -0.22 4.47
N ILE A 114 7.02 0.78 4.45
CA ILE A 114 5.63 0.66 4.89
C ILE A 114 4.70 1.50 4.00
N TRP A 115 3.46 1.06 3.84
CA TRP A 115 2.42 1.86 3.17
C TRP A 115 2.00 3.02 4.07
N GLN A 116 2.05 4.25 3.55
CA GLN A 116 1.67 5.46 4.29
C GLN A 116 1.02 6.51 3.37
N PRO A 117 0.00 7.24 3.86
CA PRO A 117 -0.67 8.31 3.10
C PRO A 117 0.19 9.43 2.53
N ILE A 118 1.30 9.70 3.20
CA ILE A 118 2.27 10.71 2.83
C ILE A 118 3.62 10.05 3.03
N GLY A 119 3.98 9.22 2.07
CA GLY A 119 5.30 8.60 2.03
C GLY A 119 6.40 9.65 1.82
N LYS A 120 7.66 9.23 2.01
CA LYS A 120 8.92 9.92 1.61
C LYS A 120 10.10 8.94 1.69
N PHE A 121 9.90 7.68 1.32
CA PHE A 121 10.93 6.66 1.53
C PHE A 121 12.24 6.98 0.80
N ALA A 122 12.20 7.65 -0.36
CA ALA A 122 13.39 7.99 -1.13
C ALA A 122 14.37 8.93 -0.40
N ASN A 123 13.95 9.59 0.69
CA ASN A 123 14.85 10.38 1.53
C ASN A 123 15.73 9.52 2.46
N TYR A 124 15.33 8.27 2.70
CA TYR A 124 15.96 7.36 3.67
C TYR A 124 16.46 6.07 3.02
N CYS A 125 16.12 5.83 1.76
CA CYS A 125 16.41 4.62 1.03
C CYS A 125 17.24 4.88 -0.23
N SER A 126 18.16 3.97 -0.52
CA SER A 126 18.99 3.91 -1.73
C SER A 126 18.89 2.53 -2.37
N ASP A 127 19.49 2.41 -3.55
CA ASP A 127 19.68 1.13 -4.26
C ASP A 127 18.36 0.36 -4.44
N CYS A 128 17.31 1.08 -4.82
CA CYS A 128 15.99 0.52 -5.03
C CYS A 128 15.84 -0.10 -6.41
N PHE A 129 15.28 -1.30 -6.47
CA PHE A 129 14.97 -2.01 -7.72
C PHE A 129 13.81 -2.97 -7.53
N LEU A 130 13.16 -3.32 -8.65
CA LEU A 130 12.06 -4.27 -8.67
C LEU A 130 12.59 -5.70 -8.75
N ILE A 131 11.99 -6.59 -7.96
CA ILE A 131 12.30 -8.02 -7.94
C ILE A 131 11.01 -8.85 -8.02
N GLY A 132 11.21 -10.17 -8.03
CA GLY A 132 10.12 -11.14 -7.98
C GLY A 132 9.38 -11.32 -9.32
N PRO A 133 8.48 -12.32 -9.37
CA PRO A 133 7.66 -12.56 -10.56
C PRO A 133 6.70 -11.38 -10.78
N GLY A 134 6.67 -10.85 -12.01
CA GLY A 134 5.85 -9.69 -12.35
C GLY A 134 6.38 -8.35 -11.83
N LEU A 135 7.63 -8.30 -11.35
CA LEU A 135 8.31 -7.06 -10.94
C LEU A 135 7.52 -6.20 -9.94
N LYS A 136 6.84 -6.87 -9.02
CA LYS A 136 5.91 -6.25 -8.06
C LYS A 136 6.48 -6.05 -6.67
N GLU A 137 7.68 -6.54 -6.39
CA GLU A 137 8.33 -6.33 -5.11
C GLU A 137 9.36 -5.20 -5.26
N LEU A 138 9.20 -4.13 -4.48
CA LEU A 138 10.21 -3.08 -4.38
C LEU A 138 11.18 -3.45 -3.27
N LYS A 139 12.43 -3.71 -3.66
CA LYS A 139 13.54 -3.93 -2.75
C LYS A 139 14.41 -2.68 -2.69
N CYS A 140 14.75 -2.23 -1.49
CA CYS A 140 15.61 -1.09 -1.24
C CYS A 140 16.57 -1.35 -0.07
N ASN A 141 17.61 -0.55 0.03
CA ASN A 141 18.44 -0.45 1.23
C ASN A 141 18.09 0.85 1.96
N CYS A 142 17.63 0.78 3.21
CA CYS A 142 17.11 1.94 3.91
C CYS A 142 17.79 2.15 5.27
N ALA A 143 18.17 3.40 5.56
CA ALA A 143 18.88 3.78 6.78
C ALA A 143 18.02 4.70 7.64
N PRO A 144 17.62 4.29 8.86
CA PRO A 144 16.91 5.17 9.76
C PRO A 144 17.80 6.30 10.28
N MET A 145 17.21 7.45 10.60
CA MET A 145 17.96 8.62 11.11
C MET A 145 18.66 8.34 12.44
N VAL A 146 18.08 7.45 13.22
CA VAL A 146 18.58 6.96 14.50
C VAL A 146 18.53 5.43 14.41
N GLY A 147 19.41 4.72 15.13
CA GLY A 147 19.34 3.27 15.23
C GLY A 147 20.33 2.54 14.31
N PRO A 148 20.02 1.29 13.89
CA PRO A 148 20.95 0.46 13.14
C PRO A 148 21.26 1.05 11.75
N GLY A 149 22.38 0.64 11.17
CA GLY A 149 22.77 1.06 9.83
C GLY A 149 21.78 0.63 8.73
N ALA A 150 22.12 0.97 7.50
CA ALA A 150 21.28 0.67 6.34
C ALA A 150 20.89 -0.81 6.31
N THR A 151 19.58 -1.06 6.20
CA THR A 151 18.97 -2.38 6.23
C THR A 151 18.21 -2.62 4.95
N GLU A 152 18.40 -3.80 4.36
CA GLU A 152 17.64 -4.24 3.20
C GLU A 152 16.18 -4.51 3.57
N THR A 153 15.26 -3.99 2.78
CA THR A 153 13.83 -4.11 3.02
C THR A 153 13.08 -4.27 1.70
N VAL A 154 11.99 -5.03 1.76
CA VAL A 154 11.14 -5.36 0.61
C VAL A 154 9.69 -5.05 0.95
N ILE A 155 8.97 -4.48 0.01
CA ILE A 155 7.53 -4.25 0.08
C ILE A 155 6.85 -4.75 -1.20
N ASP A 156 5.71 -5.43 -1.05
CA ASP A 156 4.89 -5.91 -2.17
C ASP A 156 4.00 -4.78 -2.68
N LEU A 157 4.28 -4.28 -3.87
CA LEU A 157 3.56 -3.18 -4.53
C LEU A 157 2.12 -3.55 -4.88
N ASP A 158 1.78 -4.83 -5.05
CA ASP A 158 0.38 -5.23 -5.26
C ASP A 158 -0.49 -4.90 -4.04
N GLU A 159 0.07 -4.74 -2.84
CA GLU A 159 -0.72 -4.40 -1.65
C GLU A 159 -1.27 -2.96 -1.66
N GLY A 160 -0.57 -2.04 -2.34
CA GLY A 160 -0.83 -0.60 -2.25
C GLY A 160 -0.80 0.17 -3.57
N VAL A 161 -0.48 -0.46 -4.70
CA VAL A 161 -0.64 0.12 -6.04
C VAL A 161 -1.77 -0.57 -6.78
N GLU A 162 -2.67 0.21 -7.36
CA GLU A 162 -3.79 -0.26 -8.16
C GLU A 162 -3.76 0.33 -9.57
N ASN A 163 -4.24 -0.44 -10.54
CA ASN A 163 -4.54 0.07 -11.87
C ASN A 163 -6.01 0.52 -11.91
N ARG A 164 -6.23 1.82 -11.97
CA ARG A 164 -7.57 2.40 -12.13
C ARG A 164 -7.75 2.87 -13.56
N ASN A 165 -8.39 2.02 -14.36
CA ASN A 165 -8.73 2.33 -15.75
C ASN A 165 -7.52 2.74 -16.61
N GLY A 166 -6.43 1.98 -16.53
CA GLY A 166 -5.19 2.22 -17.24
C GLY A 166 -4.21 3.12 -16.50
N THR A 167 -4.62 3.77 -15.40
CA THR A 167 -3.75 4.67 -14.63
C THR A 167 -3.25 3.99 -13.34
N LEU A 168 -1.93 3.98 -13.13
CA LEU A 168 -1.35 3.58 -11.84
C LEU A 168 -1.68 4.61 -10.76
N ILE A 169 -2.25 4.18 -9.65
CA ILE A 169 -2.50 5.05 -8.49
C ILE A 169 -2.17 4.32 -7.20
N CYS A 170 -1.84 5.09 -6.17
CA CYS A 170 -1.70 4.56 -4.82
C CYS A 170 -3.08 4.32 -4.19
N ARG A 171 -3.24 3.17 -3.54
CA ARG A 171 -4.47 2.77 -2.88
C ARG A 171 -4.85 3.77 -1.78
N GLY A 172 -6.16 4.08 -1.72
CA GLY A 172 -6.70 5.12 -0.83
C GLY A 172 -6.64 6.54 -1.41
N GLY A 173 -6.31 6.67 -2.71
CA GLY A 173 -6.33 7.96 -3.43
C GLY A 173 -5.15 8.88 -3.13
N MET A 174 -4.07 8.33 -2.55
CA MET A 174 -2.95 9.08 -2.03
C MET A 174 -1.83 9.11 -3.06
N GLY A 175 -2.05 9.89 -4.12
CA GLY A 175 -1.17 9.98 -5.28
C GLY A 175 -1.82 9.36 -6.51
N SER A 176 -2.30 10.22 -7.40
CA SER A 176 -2.72 9.81 -8.74
C SER A 176 -1.50 9.85 -9.64
N GLY A 177 -1.28 8.79 -10.42
CA GLY A 177 -0.22 8.75 -11.42
C GLY A 177 -0.23 10.01 -12.30
N ILE A 178 0.96 10.44 -12.67
CA ILE A 178 1.14 11.50 -13.66
C ILE A 178 0.72 10.85 -14.98
N GLY A 179 -0.33 11.39 -15.61
CA GLY A 179 -0.90 10.85 -16.85
C GLY A 179 0.13 10.72 -17.98
N PRO A 180 -0.26 10.19 -19.15
CA PRO A 180 0.64 9.60 -20.13
C PRO A 180 1.85 10.47 -20.42
N GLY A 181 3.02 10.01 -19.96
CA GLY A 181 4.31 10.61 -20.24
C GLY A 181 4.78 10.24 -21.64
N PRO A 182 5.63 11.06 -22.28
CA PRO A 182 6.15 10.75 -23.60
C PRO A 182 6.91 9.41 -23.57
N LEU A 183 6.56 8.53 -24.51
CA LEU A 183 7.19 7.22 -24.68
C LEU A 183 8.72 7.37 -24.80
N PRO A 184 9.52 6.55 -24.09
CA PRO A 184 10.96 6.51 -24.34
C PRO A 184 11.20 6.00 -25.76
N HIS A 185 11.80 6.85 -26.58
CA HIS A 185 12.21 6.45 -27.93
C HIS A 185 13.37 5.46 -27.81
N SER A 186 13.14 4.19 -28.18
CA SER A 186 14.23 3.25 -28.44
C SER A 186 15.14 3.81 -29.52
N ARG A 187 16.45 3.84 -29.25
CA ARG A 187 17.47 3.94 -30.29
C ARG A 187 17.65 2.60 -30.98
#